data_AF-A0A7C4T0M2-F1
#
_entry.id   AF-A0A7C4T0M2-F1
#
_cell.length_a   1.000
_cell.length_b   1.000
_cell.length_c   1.000
_cell.angle_alpha   90.00
_cell.angle_beta   90.00
_cell.angle_gamma   90.00
#
_symmetry.space_group_name_H-M   'P 1'
#
loop_
_entity.id
_entity.type
_entity.pdbx_description
1 polymer ?
#
loop_
_entity_poly.entity_id
_entity_poly.type
_entity_poly.pdbx_seq_one_letter_code
_entity_poly.pdbx_strand_id
1 'polypeptide(L)'
;MEKLNCDRKSLRKFGITMAIAFLVLSLIIFFKHKAVPPVLPAVSLAFLLLGMFLPSLLKPVYIAWMRLAHALAWFNTRLILCILFYLVFTPVGLFLRLLGKDLLDRKIDRNAGTYWRQREKRHLTPAEYERQF
;
A
#
# COMPACT_ATOMS: atom_id res chain seq x y z
N MET A 1 -15.20 -10.15 2.93
CA MET A 1 -14.62 -10.01 4.29
C MET A 1 -13.58 -11.09 4.45
N GLU A 2 -12.30 -10.73 4.38
CA GLU A 2 -11.19 -11.68 4.57
C GLU A 2 -11.29 -12.27 5.98
N LYS A 3 -11.37 -13.59 6.09
CA LYS A 3 -11.43 -14.25 7.40
C LYS A 3 -10.11 -13.97 8.10
N LEU A 4 -10.11 -13.09 9.09
CA LEU A 4 -8.97 -12.90 9.98
C LEU A 4 -8.69 -14.24 10.66
N ASN A 5 -7.68 -14.95 10.15
CA ASN A 5 -7.16 -16.16 10.77
C ASN A 5 -6.58 -15.79 12.12
N CYS A 6 -7.42 -15.81 13.15
CA CYS A 6 -7.05 -15.62 14.55
C CYS A 6 -6.38 -16.89 15.07
N ASP A 7 -5.34 -17.35 14.39
CA ASP A 7 -4.53 -18.47 14.83
C ASP A 7 -3.74 -18.05 16.07
N ARG A 8 -3.54 -18.96 17.03
CA ARG A 8 -2.83 -18.67 18.28
C ARG A 8 -1.41 -18.14 18.02
N LYS A 9 -0.76 -18.59 16.94
CA LYS A 9 0.55 -18.08 16.52
C LYS A 9 0.49 -16.62 16.05
N SER A 10 -0.58 -16.21 15.36
CA SER A 10 -0.75 -14.82 14.89
C SER A 10 -0.96 -13.84 16.04
N LEU A 11 -1.76 -14.21 17.05
CA LEU A 11 -1.94 -13.40 18.25
C LEU A 11 -0.65 -13.29 19.08
N ARG A 12 0.11 -14.39 19.19
CA ARG A 12 1.42 -14.38 19.87
C ARG A 12 2.44 -13.49 19.13
N LYS A 13 2.51 -13.59 17.80
CA LYS A 13 3.36 -12.72 16.98
C LYS A 13 2.98 -11.25 17.17
N PHE A 14 1.68 -10.92 17.13
CA PHE A 14 1.20 -9.55 17.37
C PHE A 14 1.63 -9.03 18.74
N GLY A 15 1.41 -9.81 19.81
CA GLY A 15 1.81 -9.42 21.17
C GLY A 15 3.32 -9.19 21.29
N ILE A 16 4.14 -10.06 20.70
CA ILE A 16 5.61 -9.92 20.68
C ILE A 16 6.04 -8.68 19.89
N THR A 17 5.49 -8.46 18.69
CA THR A 17 5.82 -7.28 17.87
C THR A 17 5.47 -5.98 18.60
N MET A 18 4.31 -5.91 19.24
CA MET A 18 3.91 -4.74 20.03
C MET A 18 4.81 -4.55 21.26
N ALA A 19 5.15 -5.64 21.97
CA ALA A 19 6.07 -5.58 23.11
C ALA A 19 7.46 -5.04 22.69
N ILE A 20 8.01 -5.53 21.57
CA ILE A 20 9.28 -5.04 21.01
C ILE A 20 9.15 -3.57 20.60
N ALA A 21 8.08 -3.18 19.92
CA ALA A 21 7.87 -1.80 19.50
C ALA A 21 7.84 -0.83 20.70
N PHE A 22 7.10 -1.17 21.76
CA PHE A 22 7.08 -0.37 22.99
C PHE A 22 8.42 -0.37 23.72
N LEU A 23 9.17 -1.48 23.71
CA LEU A 23 10.50 -1.57 24.30
C LEU A 23 11.48 -0.64 23.57
N VAL A 24 11.50 -0.67 22.23
CA VAL A 24 12.34 0.21 21.40
C VAL A 24 11.97 1.68 21.64
N LEU A 25 10.67 2.00 21.69
CA LEU A 25 10.21 3.36 21.96
C LEU A 25 10.65 3.83 23.36
N SER A 26 10.54 2.96 24.37
CA SER A 26 11.01 3.21 25.73
C SER A 26 12.51 3.48 25.77
N LEU A 27 13.32 2.71 25.03
CA LEU A 27 14.77 2.92 24.92
C LEU A 27 15.09 4.26 24.24
N ILE A 28 14.42 4.60 23.12
CA ILE A 28 14.63 5.87 22.42
C ILE A 28 14.33 7.06 23.35
N ILE A 29 13.24 7.01 24.11
CA ILE A 29 12.87 8.05 25.08
C ILE A 29 13.88 8.10 26.23
N PHE A 30 14.36 6.95 26.70
CA PHE A 30 15.42 6.87 27.71
C PHE A 30 16.69 7.60 27.24
N PHE A 31 17.13 7.33 26.01
CA PHE A 31 18.31 7.98 25.44
C PHE A 31 18.10 9.48 25.18
N LYS A 32 16.89 9.92 24.83
CA LYS A 32 16.62 11.34 24.54
C LYS A 32 16.32 12.22 25.75
N HIS A 33 15.63 11.70 26.78
CA HIS A 33 15.09 12.53 27.87
C HIS A 33 15.51 12.09 29.27
N LYS A 34 16.24 10.98 29.45
CA LYS A 34 16.68 10.38 30.73
C LYS A 34 15.56 10.08 31.76
N ALA A 35 14.36 10.61 31.59
CA ALA A 35 13.16 10.32 32.36
C ALA A 35 12.17 9.60 31.45
N VAL A 36 12.14 8.27 31.56
CA VAL A 36 11.08 7.46 30.95
C VAL A 36 9.92 7.42 31.94
N PRO A 37 8.70 7.81 31.54
CA PRO A 37 7.53 7.57 32.38
C PRO A 37 7.45 6.07 32.68
N PRO A 38 7.38 5.64 33.95
CA PRO A 38 7.41 4.21 34.34
C PRO A 38 6.26 3.39 33.73
N VAL A 39 5.23 4.09 33.24
CA VAL A 39 4.08 3.52 32.53
C VAL A 39 4.49 2.84 31.21
N LEU A 40 5.45 3.38 30.46
CA LEU A 40 5.87 2.81 29.17
C LEU A 40 6.52 1.41 29.28
N PRO A 41 7.55 1.20 30.11
CA PRO A 41 8.13 -0.12 30.29
C PRO A 41 7.15 -1.09 30.97
N ALA A 42 6.30 -0.60 31.88
CA ALA A 42 5.25 -1.43 32.50
C ALA A 42 4.24 -1.94 31.45
N VAL A 43 3.82 -1.10 30.50
CA VAL A 43 2.94 -1.49 29.39
C VAL A 43 3.63 -2.48 28.44
N SER A 44 4.92 -2.30 28.15
CA SER A 44 5.68 -3.27 27.34
C SER A 44 5.75 -4.64 28.02
N LEU A 45 6.07 -4.68 29.33
CA LEU A 45 6.12 -5.92 30.10
C LEU A 45 4.74 -6.59 30.20
N ALA A 46 3.69 -5.81 30.44
CA ALA A 46 2.31 -6.31 30.45
C ALA A 46 1.92 -6.92 29.10
N PHE A 47 2.25 -6.28 27.98
CA PHE A 47 2.00 -6.82 26.64
C PHE A 47 2.80 -8.10 26.36
N LEU A 48 4.05 -8.17 26.84
CA LEU A 48 4.90 -9.35 26.69
C LEU A 48 4.34 -10.54 27.48
N LEU A 49 3.94 -10.31 28.74
CA LEU A 49 3.33 -11.32 29.60
C LEU A 49 1.96 -11.76 29.06
N LEU A 50 1.10 -10.84 28.66
CA LEU A 50 -0.20 -11.16 28.08
C LEU A 50 -0.05 -11.91 26.74
N GLY A 51 0.92 -11.52 25.91
CA GLY A 51 1.24 -12.21 24.65
C GLY A 51 1.80 -13.62 24.84
N MET A 52 2.48 -13.89 25.96
CA MET A 52 3.06 -15.19 26.28
C MET A 52 2.07 -16.13 26.98
N PHE A 53 1.35 -15.63 27.99
CA PHE A 53 0.51 -16.45 28.86
C PHE A 53 -0.95 -16.52 28.39
N LEU A 54 -1.58 -15.40 28.03
CA LEU A 54 -3.00 -15.33 27.68
C LEU A 54 -3.25 -14.58 26.35
N PRO A 55 -2.88 -15.17 25.19
CA PRO A 55 -3.14 -14.55 23.89
C PRO A 55 -4.64 -14.37 23.62
N SER A 56 -5.51 -15.14 24.28
CA SER A 56 -6.97 -15.05 24.11
C SER A 56 -7.55 -13.69 24.51
N LEU A 57 -6.96 -13.00 25.50
CA LEU A 57 -7.39 -11.65 25.91
C LEU A 57 -7.01 -10.57 24.89
N LEU A 58 -5.93 -10.81 24.10
CA LEU A 58 -5.49 -9.91 23.04
C LEU A 58 -6.34 -10.03 21.76
N LYS A 59 -7.21 -11.04 21.66
CA LYS A 59 -8.04 -11.28 20.47
C LYS A 59 -8.92 -10.07 20.07
N PRO A 60 -9.73 -9.45 20.95
CA PRO A 60 -10.53 -8.28 20.58
C PRO A 60 -9.67 -7.08 20.18
N VAL A 61 -8.54 -6.86 20.87
CA VAL A 61 -7.60 -5.78 20.55
C VAL A 61 -6.96 -6.01 19.18
N TYR A 62 -6.53 -7.24 18.89
CA TYR A 62 -5.98 -7.62 17.59
C TYR A 62 -7.00 -7.40 16.46
N ILE A 63 -8.26 -7.77 16.65
CA ILE A 63 -9.30 -7.57 15.63
C ILE A 63 -9.54 -6.08 15.38
N ALA A 64 -9.64 -5.27 16.44
CA ALA A 64 -9.81 -3.83 16.31
C ALA A 64 -8.61 -3.18 15.61
N TRP A 65 -7.40 -3.54 16.02
CA TRP A 65 -6.16 -3.06 15.42
C TRP A 65 -6.05 -3.44 13.94
N MET A 66 -6.36 -4.68 13.58
CA MET A 66 -6.31 -5.13 12.20
C MET A 66 -7.36 -4.46 11.32
N ARG A 67 -8.55 -4.16 11.85
CA ARG A 67 -9.56 -3.35 11.12
C ARG A 67 -9.04 -1.94 10.83
N LEU A 68 -8.41 -1.31 11.82
CA LEU A 68 -7.77 0.01 11.62
C LEU A 68 -6.64 -0.08 10.59
N ALA A 69 -5.76 -1.08 10.71
CA ALA A 69 -4.68 -1.30 9.75
C ALA A 69 -5.21 -1.49 8.33
N HIS A 70 -6.32 -2.22 8.16
CA HIS A 70 -6.93 -2.41 6.85
C HIS A 70 -7.58 -1.12 6.31
N ALA A 71 -8.26 -0.34 7.16
CA ALA A 71 -8.79 0.96 6.77
C ALA A 71 -7.67 1.94 6.36
N LEU A 72 -6.56 1.94 7.11
CA LEU A 72 -5.39 2.75 6.81
C LEU A 72 -4.68 2.28 5.54
N ALA A 73 -4.54 0.98 5.34
CA ALA A 73 -4.00 0.41 4.10
C ALA A 73 -4.88 0.79 2.91
N TRP A 74 -6.21 0.69 3.08
CA TRP A 74 -7.16 1.12 2.07
C TRP A 74 -6.93 2.58 1.72
N PHE A 75 -6.91 3.47 2.71
CA PHE A 75 -6.67 4.90 2.50
C PHE A 75 -5.30 5.18 1.84
N ASN A 76 -4.22 4.56 2.33
CA ASN A 76 -2.86 4.76 1.85
C ASN A 76 -2.70 4.39 0.37
N THR A 77 -3.28 3.27 -0.08
CA THR A 77 -3.24 2.90 -1.50
C THR A 77 -3.90 3.97 -2.38
N ARG A 78 -5.04 4.54 -1.94
CA ARG A 78 -5.73 5.59 -2.71
C ARG A 78 -4.95 6.88 -2.67
N LEU A 79 -4.38 7.22 -1.52
CA LEU A 79 -3.56 8.41 -1.33
C LEU A 79 -2.31 8.37 -2.24
N ILE A 80 -1.55 7.28 -2.22
CA ILE A 80 -0.38 7.10 -3.08
C ILE A 80 -0.78 7.20 -4.55
N LEU A 81 -1.87 6.54 -4.97
CA LEU A 81 -2.33 6.59 -6.35
C LEU A 81 -2.77 7.99 -6.77
N CYS A 82 -3.48 8.72 -5.90
CA CYS A 82 -3.88 10.10 -6.14
C CYS A 82 -2.65 11.00 -6.28
N ILE A 83 -1.70 10.91 -5.34
CA ILE A 83 -0.47 11.70 -5.37
C ILE A 83 0.29 11.42 -6.67
N LEU A 84 0.48 10.16 -7.03
CA LEU A 84 1.21 9.78 -8.24
C LEU A 84 0.47 10.26 -9.51
N PHE A 85 -0.85 10.17 -9.54
CA PHE A 85 -1.63 10.69 -10.66
C PHE A 85 -1.55 12.21 -10.81
N TYR A 86 -1.69 12.95 -9.70
CA TYR A 86 -1.72 14.41 -9.75
C TYR A 86 -0.33 15.06 -9.80
N LEU A 87 0.70 14.45 -9.18
CA LEU A 87 2.06 15.00 -9.18
C LEU A 87 2.96 14.47 -10.30
N VAL A 88 2.67 13.30 -10.86
CA VAL A 88 3.50 12.71 -11.93
C VAL A 88 2.75 12.70 -13.24
N PHE A 89 1.65 11.95 -13.34
CA PHE A 89 0.97 11.77 -14.63
C PHE A 89 0.33 13.05 -15.16
N THR A 90 -0.33 13.83 -14.30
CA THR A 90 -1.01 15.07 -14.69
C THR A 90 -0.04 16.12 -15.23
N PRO A 91 1.07 16.48 -14.54
CA PRO A 91 2.01 17.45 -15.08
C PRO A 91 2.74 16.93 -16.31
N VAL A 92 3.06 15.63 -16.39
CA VAL A 92 3.64 15.06 -17.61
C VAL A 92 2.68 15.20 -18.80
N GLY A 93 1.40 14.88 -18.61
CA GLY A 93 0.37 15.08 -19.63
C GLY A 93 0.17 16.55 -20.00
N LEU A 94 0.20 17.45 -19.02
CA LEU A 94 0.10 18.89 -19.24
C LEU A 94 1.32 19.41 -20.01
N PHE A 95 2.52 18.94 -19.68
CA PHE A 95 3.77 19.32 -20.34
C PHE A 95 3.77 18.86 -21.81
N LEU A 96 3.34 17.61 -22.08
CA LEU A 96 3.15 17.11 -23.44
C LEU A 96 2.13 17.95 -24.23
N ARG A 97 1.03 18.36 -23.58
CA ARG A 97 0.02 19.22 -24.18
C ARG A 97 0.54 20.63 -24.47
N LEU A 98 1.34 21.21 -23.58
CA LEU A 98 2.01 22.50 -23.78
C LEU A 98 3.04 22.45 -24.91
N LEU A 99 3.75 21.33 -25.06
CA LEU A 99 4.65 21.07 -26.19
C LEU A 99 3.90 20.78 -27.51
N GLY A 100 2.56 20.80 -27.51
CA GLY A 100 1.74 20.55 -28.68
C GLY A 100 1.78 19.11 -29.20
N LYS A 101 2.37 18.18 -28.44
CA LYS A 101 2.48 16.76 -28.82
C LYS A 101 1.17 16.05 -28.51
N ASP A 102 0.38 15.81 -29.55
CA ASP A 102 -0.80 14.95 -29.46
C ASP A 102 -0.39 13.48 -29.69
N LEU A 103 -0.08 12.76 -28.61
CA LEU A 103 0.34 11.35 -28.70
C LEU A 103 -0.81 10.40 -29.09
N LEU A 104 -2.06 10.84 -28.98
CA LEU A 104 -3.23 10.00 -29.21
C LEU A 104 -4.02 10.41 -30.47
N ASP A 105 -3.49 11.32 -31.30
CA ASP A 105 -4.20 11.92 -32.45
C ASP A 105 -5.64 12.34 -32.08
N ARG A 106 -5.84 12.94 -30.91
CA ARG A 106 -7.18 13.28 -30.42
C ARG A 106 -7.83 14.40 -31.21
N LYS A 107 -7.06 15.20 -31.95
CA LYS A 107 -7.59 16.24 -32.82
C LYS A 107 -8.26 15.63 -34.05
N ILE A 108 -9.57 15.87 -34.17
CA ILE A 108 -10.36 15.52 -35.36
C ILE A 108 -9.99 16.50 -36.49
N ASP A 109 -9.29 16.00 -37.50
CA ASP A 109 -9.01 16.72 -38.74
C ASP A 109 -10.16 16.55 -39.75
N ARG A 110 -10.94 17.62 -39.95
CA ARG A 110 -12.07 17.61 -40.89
C ARG A 110 -11.66 17.49 -42.37
N ASN A 111 -10.39 17.75 -42.69
CA ASN A 111 -9.86 17.62 -44.04
C ASN A 111 -9.16 16.28 -44.28
N ALA A 112 -9.03 15.43 -43.25
CA ALA A 112 -8.45 14.11 -43.41
C ALA A 112 -9.43 13.19 -44.14
N GLY A 113 -9.02 12.65 -45.30
CA GLY A 113 -9.83 11.71 -46.08
C GLY A 113 -10.08 10.38 -45.37
N THR A 114 -9.19 9.97 -44.45
CA THR A 114 -9.36 8.77 -43.63
C THR A 114 -8.50 8.88 -42.36
N TYR A 115 -8.99 8.35 -41.23
CA TYR A 115 -8.24 8.23 -39.97
C TYR A 115 -7.49 6.89 -39.83
N TRP A 116 -7.55 6.03 -40.84
CA TRP A 116 -6.92 4.71 -40.78
C TRP A 116 -5.40 4.85 -40.80
N ARG A 117 -4.74 4.41 -39.71
CA ARG A 117 -3.29 4.28 -39.64
C ARG A 117 -2.88 3.03 -40.43
N GLN A 118 -2.05 3.19 -41.45
CA GLN A 118 -1.55 2.07 -42.25
C GLN A 118 -0.65 1.19 -41.37
N ARG A 119 -1.08 -0.05 -41.15
CA ARG A 119 -0.31 -1.01 -40.34
C ARG A 119 0.84 -1.54 -41.18
N GLU A 120 2.02 -1.66 -40.57
CA GLU A 120 3.18 -2.26 -41.21
C GLU A 120 2.85 -3.70 -41.62
N LYS A 121 3.10 -4.05 -42.88
CA LYS A 121 2.80 -5.38 -43.41
C LYS A 121 3.85 -6.37 -42.90
N ARG A 122 3.65 -6.86 -41.67
CA ARG A 122 4.44 -7.97 -41.14
C ARG A 122 3.94 -9.26 -41.79
N HIS A 123 4.85 -10.06 -42.34
CA HIS A 123 4.55 -11.41 -42.79
C HIS A 123 4.26 -12.27 -41.55
N LEU A 124 2.97 -12.45 -41.24
CA LEU A 124 2.51 -13.31 -40.16
C LEU A 124 2.29 -14.72 -40.71
N THR A 125 2.90 -15.69 -40.05
CA THR A 125 2.69 -17.12 -40.32
C THR A 125 1.38 -17.60 -39.67
N PRO A 126 0.72 -18.65 -40.19
CA PRO A 126 -0.52 -19.17 -39.61
C PRO A 126 -0.42 -19.51 -38.12
N ALA A 127 0.73 -20.03 -37.68
CA ALA A 127 1.00 -20.37 -36.28
C ALA A 127 1.04 -19.15 -35.33
N GLU A 128 1.36 -17.95 -35.85
CA GLU A 128 1.35 -16.71 -35.05
C GLU A 128 -0.07 -16.18 -34.83
N TYR A 129 -1.04 -16.56 -35.68
CA TYR A 129 -2.45 -16.25 -35.46
C TYR A 129 -3.05 -17.10 -34.33
N GLU A 130 -2.50 -18.27 -34.04
CA GLU A 130 -2.94 -19.11 -32.91
C GLU A 130 -2.42 -18.59 -31.55
N ARG A 131 -1.45 -17.66 -31.55
CA ARG A 131 -0.80 -17.12 -30.35
C ARG A 131 -0.88 -15.59 -30.29
N GLN A 132 -2.09 -15.06 -30.34
CA GLN A 132 -2.33 -13.61 -30.37
C GLN A 132 -2.21 -12.89 -29.01
N PHE A 133 -2.14 -13.62 -27.90
CA PHE A 133 -2.11 -13.07 -26.54
C PHE A 133 -0.82 -13.43 -25.80
#